data_AF-A0A2K8M998-F1
#
_entry.id   AF-A0A2K8M998-F1
#
_cell.length_a   1.000
_cell.length_b   1.000
_cell.length_c   1.000
_cell.angle_alpha   90.00
_cell.angle_beta   90.00
_cell.angle_gamma   90.00
#
_symmetry.space_group_name_H-M   'P 1'
#
loop_
_entity.id
_entity.type
_entity.pdbx_description
1 polymer ?
#
loop_
_entity_poly.entity_id
_entity_poly.type
_entity_poly.pdbx_seq_one_letter_code
_entity_poly.pdbx_strand_id
1 'polypeptide(L)'
;MTREHVLPDWLTGLGLGFSPVVHHAGPLNQVPREWSSKPFRTTVRMVCATCNNGWLSELERKAKPVLTPLIRGEPRRLSVDDQALIAAWTCKTALVSLLASATGPRPGGPPEEYTALYAHRDRAEPLPFSQYWIGSYTGDLRAASAWVTPFVIEAAGAQSPPALPSGYAMTLVLGRLLVQGVRFVVPALAVELVTQRGFVDIWPPTDTVPWPAAGFADDAVLDRMNRAQTLISQVEGVRLSAFTPATELPASTLDGTLIRLPLYCGKHEAAYPAELAYATQRTGRHYTFLTGCECPFGYIIRTEADGAHMKRWGDPAAVEAAYEEWPGEEFVVSVEHGIFSCKEED
;
A
#
# COMPACT_ATOMS: atom_id res chain seq x y z
N MET A 1 11.07 25.11 10.13
CA MET A 1 11.07 23.85 9.35
C MET A 1 12.28 23.85 8.42
N THR A 2 12.92 22.70 8.24
CA THR A 2 14.10 22.49 7.37
C THR A 2 13.74 21.58 6.19
N ARG A 3 14.67 21.41 5.26
CA ARG A 3 14.59 20.44 4.17
C ARG A 3 15.30 19.15 4.60
N GLU A 4 14.57 18.04 4.61
CA GLU A 4 15.11 16.70 4.87
C GLU A 4 15.16 15.92 3.56
N HIS A 5 16.27 15.25 3.27
CA HIS A 5 16.39 14.43 2.06
C HIS A 5 15.67 13.08 2.24
N VAL A 6 14.91 12.64 1.22
CA VAL A 6 14.27 11.32 1.23
C VAL A 6 15.33 10.21 1.20
N LEU A 7 16.28 10.32 0.27
CA LEU A 7 17.49 9.50 0.26
C LEU A 7 18.67 10.43 0.57
N PRO A 8 19.49 10.11 1.58
CA PRO A 8 20.50 11.03 2.08
C PRO A 8 21.63 11.29 1.09
N ASP A 9 22.19 12.50 1.14
CA ASP A 9 23.20 12.98 0.20
C ASP A 9 24.46 12.11 0.15
N TRP A 10 24.83 11.43 1.23
CA TRP A 10 26.03 10.58 1.24
C TRP A 10 25.97 9.40 0.26
N LEU A 11 24.76 9.00 -0.17
CA LEU A 11 24.57 7.98 -1.20
C LEU A 11 25.09 8.43 -2.58
N THR A 12 25.14 9.75 -2.84
CA THR A 12 25.72 10.29 -4.09
C THR A 12 27.20 9.91 -4.25
N GLY A 13 27.93 9.77 -3.15
CA GLY A 13 29.35 9.42 -3.13
C GLY A 13 29.63 7.94 -3.43
N LEU A 14 28.60 7.11 -3.59
CA LEU A 14 28.76 5.67 -3.85
C LEU A 14 28.82 5.30 -5.34
N GLY A 15 28.69 6.27 -6.24
CA GLY A 15 28.72 6.01 -7.69
C GLY A 15 27.50 5.24 -8.20
N LEU A 16 26.39 5.25 -7.45
CA LEU A 16 25.09 4.76 -7.95
C LEU A 16 24.70 5.61 -9.17
N GLY A 17 24.36 4.95 -10.29
CA GLY A 17 24.02 5.63 -11.53
C GLY A 17 22.92 6.70 -11.32
N PHE A 18 23.05 7.84 -11.99
CA PHE A 18 22.10 8.97 -11.88
C PHE A 18 20.75 8.72 -12.57
N SER A 19 20.38 7.46 -12.84
CA SER A 19 19.07 7.10 -13.36
C SER A 19 18.01 7.71 -12.44
N PRO A 20 16.99 8.41 -12.98
CA PRO A 20 16.00 9.08 -12.15
C PRO A 20 15.43 8.14 -11.08
N VAL A 21 15.41 8.59 -9.82
CA VAL A 21 14.66 7.87 -8.79
C VAL A 21 13.20 8.10 -9.10
N VAL A 22 12.50 7.02 -9.41
CA VAL A 22 11.06 7.07 -9.53
C VAL A 22 10.49 6.97 -8.12
N HIS A 23 9.94 8.09 -7.65
CA HIS A 23 9.20 8.13 -6.40
C HIS A 23 7.75 7.82 -6.71
N HIS A 24 7.18 6.82 -6.03
CA HIS A 24 5.76 6.53 -6.14
C HIS A 24 5.13 6.48 -4.77
N ALA A 25 4.08 7.29 -4.62
CA ALA A 25 3.10 7.12 -3.58
C ALA A 25 1.83 6.59 -4.22
N GLY A 26 1.36 5.45 -3.70
CA GLY A 26 0.10 4.87 -4.09
C GLY A 26 -1.11 5.69 -3.61
N PRO A 27 -2.32 5.29 -4.03
CA PRO A 27 -3.49 6.16 -4.09
C PRO A 27 -4.17 6.51 -2.76
N LEU A 28 -3.56 6.16 -1.62
CA LEU A 28 -3.89 6.80 -0.34
C LEU A 28 -3.36 8.23 -0.18
N ASN A 29 -2.72 8.77 -1.23
CA ASN A 29 -2.04 10.07 -1.20
C ASN A 29 -2.48 11.06 -2.30
N GLN A 30 -3.59 10.86 -3.01
CA GLN A 30 -4.10 11.75 -4.08
C GLN A 30 -3.05 12.20 -5.15
N VAL A 31 -2.59 11.31 -6.04
CA VAL A 31 -1.83 11.74 -7.24
C VAL A 31 -2.08 10.86 -8.47
N PRO A 32 -2.55 11.43 -9.60
CA PRO A 32 -2.08 11.07 -10.93
C PRO A 32 -0.76 11.82 -11.21
N ARG A 33 0.35 11.06 -11.36
CA ARG A 33 1.61 11.37 -12.10
C ARG A 33 2.79 10.61 -11.51
N GLU A 34 3.37 9.72 -12.32
CA GLU A 34 4.78 9.38 -12.20
C GLU A 34 5.59 10.66 -12.29
N TRP A 35 6.53 10.88 -11.36
CA TRP A 35 7.51 11.94 -11.51
C TRP A 35 8.90 11.40 -11.23
N SER A 36 9.77 11.62 -12.21
CA SER A 36 11.16 11.26 -12.15
C SER A 36 11.94 12.45 -11.59
N SER A 37 12.58 12.29 -10.43
CA SER A 37 13.57 13.26 -9.95
C SER A 37 14.97 12.70 -10.01
N LYS A 38 15.95 13.60 -10.07
CA LYS A 38 17.34 13.21 -9.84
C LYS A 38 17.44 12.57 -8.44
N PRO A 39 17.99 11.36 -8.33
CA PRO A 39 18.27 10.73 -7.05
C PRO A 39 18.88 11.71 -6.05
N PHE A 40 18.52 11.59 -4.77
CA PHE A 40 19.16 12.32 -3.66
C PHE A 40 18.88 13.83 -3.60
N ARG A 41 18.11 14.42 -4.54
CA ARG A 41 17.70 15.85 -4.48
C ARG A 41 16.30 16.07 -3.93
N THR A 42 15.53 15.01 -3.73
CA THR A 42 14.17 15.08 -3.20
C THR A 42 14.22 15.43 -1.72
N THR A 43 13.68 16.60 -1.37
CA THR A 43 13.62 17.07 0.02
C THR A 43 12.19 17.37 0.44
N VAL A 44 11.87 17.11 1.71
CA VAL A 44 10.56 17.44 2.30
C VAL A 44 10.70 18.62 3.25
N ARG A 45 9.76 19.57 3.21
CA ARG A 45 9.77 20.80 4.04
C ARG A 45 8.87 20.71 5.26
N MET A 46 8.91 19.56 5.94
CA MET A 46 8.00 19.20 7.05
C MET A 46 8.75 18.84 8.35
N VAL A 47 10.08 18.79 8.32
CA VAL A 47 10.89 18.38 9.47
C VAL A 47 11.35 19.60 10.27
N CYS A 48 11.35 19.50 11.60
CA CYS A 48 11.85 20.55 12.49
C CYS A 48 13.40 20.62 12.44
N ALA A 49 14.00 21.81 12.58
CA ALA A 49 15.46 21.94 12.49
C ALA A 49 16.20 21.07 13.53
N THR A 50 15.66 21.00 14.75
CA THR A 50 16.18 20.15 15.84
C THR A 50 16.10 18.66 15.50
N CYS A 51 15.04 18.24 14.82
CA CYS A 51 14.80 16.87 14.41
C CYS A 51 15.79 16.46 13.31
N ASN A 52 15.89 17.32 12.29
CA ASN A 52 16.76 17.16 11.11
C ASN A 52 18.24 17.08 11.50
N ASN A 53 18.70 18.02 12.32
CA ASN A 53 20.10 18.13 12.74
C ASN A 53 20.42 17.29 13.98
N GLY A 54 19.42 16.63 14.57
CA GLY A 54 19.55 15.81 15.76
C GLY A 54 19.46 14.33 15.42
N TRP A 55 18.39 13.68 15.89
CA TRP A 55 18.23 12.23 15.81
C TRP A 55 18.21 11.68 14.38
N LEU A 56 17.69 12.43 13.39
CA LEU A 56 17.68 12.01 11.99
C LEU A 56 19.10 11.93 11.41
N SER A 57 19.91 12.97 11.63
CA SER A 57 21.31 12.98 11.20
C SER A 57 22.13 11.91 11.91
N GLU A 58 21.87 11.67 13.19
CA GLU A 58 22.54 10.62 13.97
C GLU A 58 22.19 9.22 13.46
N LEU A 59 20.93 8.96 13.11
CA LEU A 59 20.50 7.70 12.50
C LEU A 59 21.21 7.46 11.17
N GLU A 60 21.34 8.48 10.32
CA GLU A 60 22.06 8.38 9.05
C GLU A 60 23.55 8.13 9.23
N ARG A 61 24.17 8.82 10.21
CA ARG A 61 25.59 8.64 10.55
C ARG A 61 25.88 7.21 10.97
N LYS A 62 24.99 6.60 11.77
CA LYS A 62 25.08 5.20 12.20
C LYS A 62 24.83 4.24 11.04
N ALA A 63 23.82 4.48 10.21
CA ALA A 63 23.43 3.57 9.13
C ALA A 63 24.46 3.51 7.99
N LYS A 64 25.13 4.64 7.68
CA LYS A 64 26.11 4.74 6.59
C LYS A 64 27.18 3.63 6.56
N PRO A 65 27.95 3.34 7.63
CA PRO A 65 28.96 2.28 7.62
C PRO A 65 28.37 0.86 7.53
N VAL A 66 27.10 0.68 7.92
CA VAL A 66 26.38 -0.59 7.80
C VAL A 66 25.89 -0.81 6.37
N LEU A 67 25.21 0.19 5.79
CA LEU A 67 24.58 0.12 4.48
C LEU A 67 25.58 0.17 3.32
N THR A 68 26.68 0.93 3.43
CA THR A 68 27.61 1.16 2.30
C THR A 68 28.13 -0.14 1.67
N PRO A 69 28.63 -1.12 2.45
CA PRO A 69 29.12 -2.39 1.90
C PRO A 69 28.00 -3.24 1.30
N LEU A 70 26.80 -3.17 1.89
CA LEU A 70 25.63 -3.88 1.40
C LEU A 70 25.20 -3.36 0.02
N ILE A 71 25.17 -2.05 -0.13
CA ILE A 71 24.88 -1.35 -1.40
C ILE A 71 25.86 -1.77 -2.50
N ARG A 72 27.13 -2.00 -2.14
CA ARG A 72 28.18 -2.46 -3.06
C ARG A 72 28.16 -3.98 -3.31
N GLY A 73 27.38 -4.74 -2.55
CA GLY A 73 27.39 -6.20 -2.60
C GLY A 73 28.62 -6.84 -1.95
N GLU A 74 29.33 -6.11 -1.08
CA GLU A 74 30.50 -6.62 -0.37
C GLU A 74 30.06 -7.63 0.71
N PRO A 75 30.68 -8.84 0.78
CA PRO A 75 30.30 -9.85 1.76
C PRO A 75 30.41 -9.38 3.22
N ARG A 76 29.40 -9.72 4.03
CA ARG A 76 29.33 -9.33 5.45
C ARG A 76 28.47 -10.32 6.25
N ARG A 77 28.71 -10.43 7.56
CA ARG A 77 27.74 -11.00 8.51
C ARG A 77 27.10 -9.85 9.27
N LEU A 78 25.78 -9.74 9.22
CA LEU A 78 25.03 -8.69 9.90
C LEU A 78 24.72 -9.12 11.32
N SER A 79 25.13 -8.31 12.29
CA SER A 79 24.74 -8.49 13.68
C SER A 79 23.25 -8.17 13.89
N VAL A 80 22.72 -8.52 15.06
CA VAL A 80 21.36 -8.15 15.47
C VAL A 80 21.18 -6.62 15.47
N ASP A 81 22.20 -5.87 15.88
CA ASP A 81 22.19 -4.41 15.89
C ASP A 81 22.22 -3.82 14.46
N ASP A 82 23.00 -4.42 13.55
CA ASP A 82 23.02 -4.00 12.14
C ASP A 82 21.64 -4.19 11.50
N GLN A 83 20.99 -5.33 11.77
CA GLN A 83 19.65 -5.66 11.28
C GLN A 83 18.60 -4.66 11.78
N ALA A 84 18.60 -4.38 13.09
CA ALA A 84 17.71 -3.40 13.71
C ALA A 84 17.90 -2.01 13.11
N LEU A 85 19.15 -1.59 12.91
CA LEU A 85 19.50 -0.31 12.30
C LEU A 85 19.05 -0.19 10.84
N ILE A 86 19.22 -1.26 10.04
CA ILE A 86 18.73 -1.29 8.64
C ILE A 86 17.21 -1.15 8.61
N ALA A 87 16.49 -1.89 9.46
CA ALA A 87 15.04 -1.82 9.55
C ALA A 87 14.55 -0.43 9.99
N ALA A 88 15.14 0.14 11.05
CA ALA A 88 14.82 1.48 11.54
C ALA A 88 15.07 2.57 10.49
N TRP A 89 16.23 2.52 9.82
CA TRP A 89 16.59 3.46 8.77
C TRP A 89 15.63 3.35 7.57
N THR A 90 15.24 2.14 7.19
CA THR A 90 14.30 1.89 6.09
C THR A 90 12.91 2.41 6.44
N CYS A 91 12.42 2.16 7.66
CA CYS A 91 11.16 2.69 8.17
C CYS A 91 11.12 4.22 8.09
N LYS A 92 12.17 4.89 8.60
CA LYS A 92 12.31 6.36 8.52
C LYS A 92 12.26 6.84 7.08
N THR A 93 13.07 6.24 6.21
CA THR A 93 13.19 6.61 4.80
C THR A 93 11.86 6.49 4.07
N ALA A 94 11.12 5.39 4.32
CA ALA A 94 9.80 5.16 3.73
C ALA A 94 8.77 6.22 4.20
N LEU A 95 8.68 6.50 5.50
CA LEU A 95 7.74 7.48 6.03
C LEU A 95 8.06 8.91 5.55
N VAL A 96 9.35 9.26 5.45
CA VAL A 96 9.78 10.55 4.87
C VAL A 96 9.47 10.60 3.38
N SER A 97 9.58 9.48 2.66
CA SER A 97 9.21 9.43 1.23
C SER A 97 7.73 9.71 0.99
N LEU A 98 6.85 9.23 1.88
CA LEU A 98 5.41 9.53 1.83
C LEU A 98 5.13 11.04 1.94
N LEU A 99 5.89 11.77 2.76
CA LEU A 99 5.78 13.23 2.87
C LEU A 99 6.17 13.96 1.57
N ALA A 100 7.09 13.41 0.79
CA ALA A 100 7.55 14.01 -0.46
C ALA A 100 6.50 13.91 -1.58
N SER A 101 5.56 12.98 -1.44
CA SER A 101 4.52 12.72 -2.43
C SER A 101 3.20 13.43 -2.15
N ALA A 102 3.10 14.18 -1.05
CA ALA A 102 1.91 14.95 -0.73
C ALA A 102 1.81 16.19 -1.63
N THR A 103 0.84 16.20 -2.54
CA THR A 103 0.51 17.37 -3.39
C THR A 103 -0.63 18.22 -2.81
N GLY A 104 -1.14 17.89 -1.62
CA GLY A 104 -2.25 18.56 -0.94
C GLY A 104 -1.92 19.10 0.46
N PRO A 105 -2.90 19.72 1.16
CA PRO A 105 -2.71 20.35 2.47
C PRO A 105 -2.52 19.37 3.64
N ARG A 106 -2.60 18.06 3.39
CA ARG A 106 -2.38 17.00 4.39
C ARG A 106 -1.04 16.30 4.14
N PRO A 107 -0.33 15.87 5.20
CA PRO A 107 0.83 14.98 5.04
C PRO A 107 0.42 13.74 4.23
N GLY A 108 1.33 13.18 3.43
CA GLY A 108 1.09 11.87 2.83
C GLY A 108 1.10 10.83 3.94
N GLY A 109 0.02 10.08 4.12
CA GLY A 109 -0.17 9.16 5.25
C GLY A 109 -0.65 9.82 6.57
N PRO A 110 -1.11 9.00 7.55
CA PRO A 110 -1.68 9.47 8.81
C PRO A 110 -0.67 10.23 9.69
N PRO A 111 -1.03 11.41 10.24
CA PRO A 111 -0.19 12.17 11.19
C PRO A 111 0.34 11.37 12.39
N GLU A 112 -0.39 10.32 12.78
CA GLU A 112 -0.07 9.43 13.88
C GLU A 112 1.24 8.67 13.65
N GLU A 113 1.55 8.28 12.41
CA GLU A 113 2.79 7.56 12.08
C GLU A 113 4.02 8.45 12.31
N TYR A 114 3.91 9.75 12.02
CA TYR A 114 4.99 10.71 12.28
C TYR A 114 5.20 10.99 13.76
N THR A 115 4.09 11.02 14.52
CA THR A 115 4.13 11.14 15.98
C THR A 115 4.78 9.91 16.61
N ALA A 116 4.40 8.71 16.15
CA ALA A 116 4.99 7.45 16.56
C ALA A 116 6.49 7.40 16.22
N LEU A 117 6.87 7.80 15.01
CA LEU A 117 8.28 7.86 14.58
C LEU A 117 9.11 8.77 15.49
N TYR A 118 8.58 9.95 15.83
CA TYR A 118 9.26 10.86 16.75
C TYR A 118 9.35 10.30 18.18
N ALA A 119 8.31 9.61 18.66
CA ALA A 119 8.34 8.95 19.96
C ALA A 119 9.35 7.79 20.01
N HIS A 120 9.55 7.10 18.88
CA HIS A 120 10.50 5.99 18.72
C HIS A 120 11.94 6.41 18.39
N ARG A 121 12.22 7.71 18.21
CA ARG A 121 13.51 8.23 17.72
C ARG A 121 14.76 7.78 18.50
N ASP A 122 14.60 7.48 19.79
CA ASP A 122 15.70 7.11 20.69
C ASP A 122 16.00 5.60 20.65
N ARG A 123 15.21 4.83 19.87
CA ARG A 123 15.39 3.40 19.63
C ARG A 123 16.00 3.15 18.26
N ALA A 124 16.92 2.20 18.17
CA ALA A 124 17.47 1.73 16.90
C ALA A 124 16.57 0.63 16.29
N GLU A 125 15.25 0.84 16.30
CA GLU A 125 14.24 -0.16 15.93
C GLU A 125 13.22 0.49 14.97
N PRO A 126 12.61 -0.27 14.04
CA PRO A 126 11.47 0.22 13.29
C PRO A 126 10.25 0.42 14.21
N LEU A 127 9.20 1.05 13.68
CA LEU A 127 7.93 1.15 14.41
C LEU A 127 7.36 -0.24 14.76
N PRO A 128 6.61 -0.37 15.87
CA PRO A 128 5.97 -1.64 16.24
C PRO A 128 5.10 -2.23 15.13
N PHE A 129 4.83 -3.53 15.20
CA PHE A 129 4.07 -4.26 14.17
C PHE A 129 4.66 -4.06 12.77
N SER A 130 5.99 -4.17 12.68
CA SER A 130 6.70 -4.16 11.41
C SER A 130 7.50 -5.44 11.24
N GLN A 131 7.75 -5.82 9.99
CA GLN A 131 8.61 -6.95 9.60
C GLN A 131 9.49 -6.50 8.42
N TYR A 132 10.73 -6.97 8.36
CA TYR A 132 11.68 -6.57 7.32
C TYR A 132 12.52 -7.75 6.83
N TRP A 133 12.78 -7.71 5.52
CA TRP A 133 13.56 -8.69 4.78
C TRP A 133 14.61 -8.00 3.93
N ILE A 134 15.74 -8.66 3.70
CA ILE A 134 16.75 -8.24 2.73
C ILE A 134 16.93 -9.26 1.61
N GLY A 135 17.25 -8.75 0.42
CA GLY A 135 17.54 -9.51 -0.78
C GLY A 135 18.59 -8.80 -1.64
N SER A 136 19.12 -9.50 -2.63
CA SER A 136 20.08 -8.95 -3.59
C SER A 136 19.37 -8.42 -4.84
N TYR A 137 19.52 -7.15 -5.19
CA TYR A 137 19.00 -6.64 -6.47
C TYR A 137 19.98 -6.91 -7.61
N THR A 138 19.44 -7.48 -8.69
CA THR A 138 20.19 -7.89 -9.89
C THR A 138 19.65 -7.27 -11.18
N GLY A 139 18.66 -6.40 -11.09
CA GLY A 139 18.16 -5.63 -12.24
C GLY A 139 19.10 -4.49 -12.63
N ASP A 140 18.84 -3.92 -13.80
CA ASP A 140 19.70 -2.89 -14.41
C ASP A 140 19.00 -1.52 -14.50
N LEU A 141 17.68 -1.47 -14.28
CA LEU A 141 16.90 -0.25 -14.51
C LEU A 141 17.02 0.77 -13.35
N ARG A 142 17.29 0.34 -12.12
CA ARG A 142 17.20 1.22 -10.93
C ARG A 142 18.43 1.16 -10.04
N ALA A 143 19.24 2.22 -10.06
CA ALA A 143 20.39 2.34 -9.15
C ALA A 143 19.98 2.68 -7.71
N ALA A 144 18.86 3.39 -7.53
CA ALA A 144 18.25 3.69 -6.24
C ALA A 144 16.73 3.85 -6.41
N SER A 145 15.93 3.32 -5.49
CA SER A 145 14.48 3.57 -5.44
C SER A 145 13.93 3.36 -4.03
N ALA A 146 12.88 4.11 -3.68
CA ALA A 146 12.10 3.91 -2.47
C ALA A 146 10.63 3.95 -2.85
N TRP A 147 9.93 2.85 -2.63
CA TRP A 147 8.53 2.67 -2.99
C TRP A 147 7.72 2.35 -1.74
N VAL A 148 6.56 2.99 -1.58
CA VAL A 148 5.62 2.69 -0.51
C VAL A 148 4.24 2.41 -1.09
N THR A 149 3.76 1.18 -0.88
CA THR A 149 2.43 0.73 -1.27
C THR A 149 1.59 0.51 -0.03
N PRO A 150 0.53 1.27 0.17
CA PRO A 150 -0.44 0.92 1.19
C PRO A 150 -1.19 -0.37 0.84
N PHE A 151 -1.54 -1.16 1.85
CA PHE A 151 -2.24 -2.42 1.68
C PHE A 151 -3.43 -2.56 2.63
N VAL A 152 -4.31 -3.50 2.30
CA VAL A 152 -5.36 -4.02 3.19
C VAL A 152 -5.11 -5.49 3.51
N ILE A 153 -5.58 -5.90 4.68
CA ILE A 153 -5.74 -7.31 5.02
C ILE A 153 -7.15 -7.74 4.68
N GLU A 154 -7.25 -8.65 3.71
CA GLU A 154 -8.50 -9.28 3.30
C GLU A 154 -8.62 -10.59 4.07
N ALA A 155 -9.49 -10.63 5.06
CA ALA A 155 -9.94 -11.86 5.68
C ALA A 155 -11.18 -12.38 4.95
N ALA A 156 -11.28 -13.69 4.77
CA ALA A 156 -12.51 -14.32 4.29
C ALA A 156 -13.72 -13.87 5.13
N GLY A 157 -14.71 -13.24 4.49
CA GLY A 157 -15.92 -12.73 5.13
C GLY A 157 -15.91 -11.24 5.51
N ALA A 158 -14.91 -10.46 5.10
CA ALA A 158 -14.92 -9.00 5.25
C ALA A 158 -16.19 -8.39 4.62
N GLN A 159 -16.94 -7.60 5.40
CA GLN A 159 -18.30 -7.17 5.03
C GLN A 159 -18.34 -5.82 4.31
N SER A 160 -17.25 -5.05 4.29
CA SER A 160 -17.13 -3.75 3.61
C SER A 160 -15.66 -3.41 3.32
N PRO A 161 -15.36 -2.62 2.27
CA PRO A 161 -14.01 -2.14 2.03
C PRO A 161 -13.56 -1.22 3.18
N PRO A 162 -12.32 -1.37 3.69
CA PRO A 162 -11.84 -0.52 4.77
C PRO A 162 -11.63 0.91 4.27
N ALA A 163 -12.04 1.90 5.05
CA ALA A 163 -11.89 3.32 4.71
C ALA A 163 -10.42 3.80 4.77
N LEU A 164 -9.54 3.02 5.40
CA LEU A 164 -8.13 3.31 5.65
C LEU A 164 -7.28 2.06 5.40
N PRO A 165 -5.99 2.19 5.05
CA PRO A 165 -5.10 1.06 4.86
C PRO A 165 -4.91 0.30 6.18
N SER A 166 -4.74 -1.02 6.08
CA SER A 166 -4.28 -1.84 7.21
C SER A 166 -2.78 -1.62 7.49
N GLY A 167 -2.03 -1.14 6.50
CA GLY A 167 -0.60 -0.89 6.63
C GLY A 167 0.08 -0.41 5.36
N TYR A 168 1.42 -0.41 5.39
CA TYR A 168 2.30 -0.03 4.28
C TYR A 168 3.33 -1.12 4.00
N ALA A 169 3.45 -1.52 2.74
CA ALA A 169 4.58 -2.25 2.21
C ALA A 169 5.61 -1.25 1.69
N MET A 170 6.88 -1.48 2.02
CA MET A 170 8.00 -0.62 1.73
C MET A 170 9.02 -1.43 0.92
N THR A 171 9.42 -0.92 -0.24
CA THR A 171 10.45 -1.56 -1.07
C THR A 171 11.54 -0.53 -1.35
N LEU A 172 12.74 -0.82 -0.87
CA LEU A 172 13.90 0.04 -1.03
C LEU A 172 14.96 -0.71 -1.84
N VAL A 173 15.50 -0.07 -2.87
CA VAL A 173 16.66 -0.54 -3.64
C VAL A 173 17.75 0.51 -3.56
N LEU A 174 18.97 0.09 -3.24
CA LEU A 174 20.18 0.91 -3.25
C LEU A 174 21.34 0.04 -3.76
N GLY A 175 21.74 0.21 -5.02
CA GLY A 175 22.74 -0.67 -5.64
C GLY A 175 22.33 -2.13 -5.56
N ARG A 176 23.16 -2.97 -4.93
CA ARG A 176 22.88 -4.41 -4.71
C ARG A 176 21.92 -4.67 -3.55
N LEU A 177 21.73 -3.72 -2.64
CA LEU A 177 20.87 -3.89 -1.48
C LEU A 177 19.41 -3.70 -1.88
N LEU A 178 18.59 -4.72 -1.61
CA LEU A 178 17.14 -4.61 -1.61
C LEU A 178 16.61 -4.88 -0.21
N VAL A 179 15.72 -4.02 0.26
CA VAL A 179 15.00 -4.19 1.54
C VAL A 179 13.51 -4.17 1.24
N GLN A 180 12.80 -5.21 1.68
CA GLN A 180 11.34 -5.23 1.71
C GLN A 180 10.88 -5.12 3.16
N GLY A 181 9.91 -4.27 3.45
CA GLY A 181 9.37 -4.08 4.78
C GLY A 181 7.86 -3.99 4.75
N VAL A 182 7.23 -4.31 5.87
CA VAL A 182 5.81 -4.06 6.12
C VAL A 182 5.62 -3.40 7.47
N ARG A 183 4.62 -2.53 7.56
CA ARG A 183 4.19 -1.85 8.79
C ARG A 183 2.66 -1.94 8.87
N PHE A 184 2.13 -2.49 9.95
CA PHE A 184 0.68 -2.63 10.19
C PHE A 184 0.15 -1.51 11.08
N VAL A 185 -0.59 -0.56 10.52
CA VAL A 185 -1.12 0.57 11.30
C VAL A 185 -2.28 0.17 12.23
N VAL A 186 -2.88 -0.99 11.99
CA VAL A 186 -3.91 -1.60 12.86
C VAL A 186 -3.32 -2.86 13.53
N PRO A 187 -2.91 -2.80 14.82
CA PRO A 187 -2.28 -3.93 15.50
C PRO A 187 -3.06 -5.24 15.46
N ALA A 188 -4.39 -5.17 15.52
CA ALA A 188 -5.28 -6.33 15.47
C ALA A 188 -5.28 -7.07 14.12
N LEU A 189 -4.78 -6.42 13.06
CA LEU A 189 -4.64 -7.00 11.72
C LEU A 189 -3.21 -7.45 11.41
N ALA A 190 -2.28 -7.31 12.37
CA ALA A 190 -0.92 -7.75 12.17
C ALA A 190 -0.86 -9.28 12.03
N VAL A 191 -0.34 -9.73 10.89
CA VAL A 191 -0.14 -11.15 10.58
C VAL A 191 1.31 -11.38 10.18
N GLU A 192 1.81 -12.59 10.42
CA GLU A 192 3.12 -13.00 9.93
C GLU A 192 3.09 -13.13 8.42
N LEU A 193 3.99 -12.40 7.75
CA LEU A 193 4.16 -12.45 6.32
C LEU A 193 5.48 -13.12 5.98
N VAL A 194 5.52 -13.76 4.82
CA VAL A 194 6.76 -14.29 4.25
C VAL A 194 6.96 -13.75 2.84
N THR A 195 8.21 -13.71 2.42
CA THR A 195 8.62 -13.34 1.07
C THR A 195 8.97 -14.57 0.24
N GLN A 196 9.40 -14.37 -1.01
CA GLN A 196 9.94 -15.43 -1.84
C GLN A 196 11.18 -16.09 -1.22
N ARG A 197 11.47 -17.34 -1.63
CA ARG A 197 12.57 -18.14 -1.10
C ARG A 197 13.92 -17.43 -1.26
N GLY A 198 14.72 -17.43 -0.19
CA GLY A 198 16.11 -16.93 -0.18
C GLY A 198 16.27 -15.50 0.32
N PHE A 199 15.19 -14.73 0.42
CA PHE A 199 15.17 -13.49 1.19
C PHE A 199 15.37 -13.81 2.67
N VAL A 200 16.02 -12.89 3.39
CA VAL A 200 16.40 -13.11 4.77
C VAL A 200 15.67 -12.15 5.69
N ASP A 201 14.98 -12.69 6.68
CA ASP A 201 14.33 -11.93 7.74
C ASP A 201 15.40 -11.20 8.56
N ILE A 202 15.26 -9.88 8.69
CA ILE A 202 16.13 -9.04 9.52
C ILE A 202 15.37 -8.35 10.65
N TRP A 203 14.03 -8.45 10.66
CA TRP A 203 13.24 -7.92 11.75
C TRP A 203 11.93 -8.72 11.93
N PRO A 204 11.64 -9.22 13.14
CA PRO A 204 12.49 -9.16 14.34
C PRO A 204 13.76 -10.04 14.20
N PRO A 205 14.94 -9.55 14.61
CA PRO A 205 16.20 -10.28 14.45
C PRO A 205 16.31 -11.43 15.45
N THR A 206 16.78 -12.59 15.00
CA THR A 206 16.94 -13.79 15.85
C THR A 206 18.40 -14.24 15.94
N ASP A 207 19.16 -14.14 14.86
CA ASP A 207 20.59 -14.48 14.80
C ASP A 207 21.29 -13.54 13.78
N THR A 208 22.60 -13.63 13.73
CA THR A 208 23.45 -13.10 12.67
C THR A 208 23.12 -13.67 11.31
N VAL A 209 23.00 -12.80 10.30
CA VAL A 209 22.63 -13.22 8.94
C VAL A 209 23.73 -12.95 7.92
N PRO A 210 23.90 -13.80 6.89
CA PRO A 210 24.87 -13.58 5.83
C PRO A 210 24.37 -12.53 4.83
N TRP A 211 25.31 -11.77 4.27
CA TRP A 211 25.11 -10.89 3.13
C TRP A 211 26.24 -11.14 2.10
N PRO A 212 25.97 -11.18 0.78
CA PRO A 212 24.67 -11.04 0.12
C PRO A 212 23.65 -12.14 0.47
N ALA A 213 22.37 -11.78 0.51
CA ALA A 213 21.28 -12.74 0.65
C ALA A 213 21.17 -13.60 -0.61
N ALA A 214 20.84 -14.89 -0.45
CA ALA A 214 20.69 -15.83 -1.56
C ALA A 214 19.49 -15.49 -2.47
N GLY A 215 18.46 -14.89 -1.89
CA GLY A 215 17.30 -14.38 -2.60
C GLY A 215 17.67 -13.14 -3.40
N PHE A 216 17.21 -13.09 -4.64
CA PHE A 216 17.47 -12.00 -5.55
C PHE A 216 16.18 -11.51 -6.22
N ALA A 217 16.21 -10.25 -6.67
CA ALA A 217 15.15 -9.65 -7.45
C ALA A 217 15.75 -8.98 -8.69
N ASP A 218 15.24 -9.34 -9.85
CA ASP A 218 15.39 -8.55 -11.08
C ASP A 218 14.32 -7.44 -11.12
N ASP A 219 14.27 -6.71 -12.23
CA ASP A 219 13.30 -5.62 -12.43
C ASP A 219 11.84 -6.09 -12.37
N ALA A 220 11.55 -7.29 -12.89
CA ALA A 220 10.20 -7.83 -12.90
C ALA A 220 9.75 -8.28 -11.50
N VAL A 221 10.65 -8.86 -10.71
CA VAL A 221 10.40 -9.18 -9.30
C VAL A 221 10.22 -7.89 -8.52
N LEU A 222 11.09 -6.90 -8.71
CA LEU A 222 11.03 -5.60 -8.05
C LEU A 222 9.68 -4.91 -8.30
N ASP A 223 9.14 -4.94 -9.52
CA ASP A 223 7.82 -4.37 -9.82
C ASP A 223 6.67 -5.08 -9.09
N ARG A 224 6.73 -6.41 -8.93
CA ARG A 224 5.76 -7.14 -8.10
C ARG A 224 5.90 -6.80 -6.63
N MET A 225 7.14 -6.64 -6.14
CA MET A 225 7.42 -6.24 -4.76
C MET A 225 6.88 -4.83 -4.47
N ASN A 226 7.07 -3.89 -5.40
CA ASN A 226 6.51 -2.55 -5.32
C ASN A 226 4.98 -2.59 -5.21
N ARG A 227 4.32 -3.51 -5.91
CA ARG A 227 2.85 -3.69 -5.83
C ARG A 227 2.39 -4.51 -4.62
N ALA A 228 3.29 -4.83 -3.69
CA ALA A 228 3.04 -5.71 -2.54
C ALA A 228 2.57 -7.14 -2.90
N GLN A 229 2.79 -7.60 -4.14
CA GLN A 229 2.28 -8.88 -4.66
C GLN A 229 3.18 -10.08 -4.29
N THR A 230 4.31 -9.85 -3.63
CA THR A 230 5.27 -10.89 -3.25
C THR A 230 5.16 -11.32 -1.79
N LEU A 231 4.31 -10.66 -1.02
CA LEU A 231 4.07 -10.93 0.40
C LEU A 231 2.96 -11.97 0.53
N ILE A 232 3.21 -13.00 1.34
CA ILE A 232 2.29 -14.12 1.52
C ILE A 232 1.98 -14.24 3.02
N SER A 233 0.70 -14.27 3.37
CA SER A 233 0.25 -14.56 4.73
C SER A 233 0.35 -16.06 5.01
N GLN A 234 0.84 -16.43 6.21
CA GLN A 234 0.81 -17.82 6.69
C GLN A 234 -0.56 -18.22 7.25
N VAL A 235 -1.46 -17.26 7.47
CA VAL A 235 -2.81 -17.52 7.97
C VAL A 235 -3.74 -17.88 6.81
N GLU A 236 -4.38 -19.04 6.89
CA GLU A 236 -5.34 -19.52 5.89
C GLU A 236 -6.50 -18.52 5.73
N GLY A 237 -6.90 -18.26 4.48
CA GLY A 237 -8.00 -17.34 4.17
C GLY A 237 -7.68 -15.85 4.36
N VAL A 238 -6.44 -15.50 4.71
CA VAL A 238 -5.97 -14.11 4.85
C VAL A 238 -5.05 -13.76 3.69
N ARG A 239 -5.29 -12.62 3.03
CA ARG A 239 -4.46 -12.13 1.93
C ARG A 239 -4.12 -10.65 2.10
N LEU A 240 -2.98 -10.24 1.56
CA LEU A 240 -2.68 -8.83 1.31
C LEU A 240 -3.11 -8.46 -0.11
N SER A 241 -3.74 -7.31 -0.24
CA SER A 241 -3.94 -6.64 -1.52
C SER A 241 -3.59 -5.16 -1.40
N ALA A 242 -3.24 -4.54 -2.53
CA ALA A 242 -2.99 -3.11 -2.56
C ALA A 242 -4.27 -2.35 -2.19
N PHE A 243 -4.17 -1.38 -1.28
CA PHE A 243 -5.32 -0.57 -0.91
C PHE A 243 -5.76 0.28 -2.10
N THR A 244 -7.06 0.26 -2.39
CA THR A 244 -7.71 1.19 -3.31
C THR A 244 -8.85 1.86 -2.56
N PRO A 245 -8.87 3.21 -2.42
CA PRO A 245 -10.02 3.89 -1.83
C PRO A 245 -11.29 3.58 -2.63
N ALA A 246 -12.43 3.45 -1.95
CA ALA A 246 -13.72 3.25 -2.62
C ALA A 246 -14.04 4.36 -3.65
N THR A 247 -13.49 5.56 -3.46
CA THR A 247 -13.66 6.74 -4.33
C THR A 247 -12.80 6.74 -5.59
N GLU A 248 -11.88 5.79 -5.75
CA GLU A 248 -10.93 5.74 -6.88
C GLU A 248 -11.16 4.58 -7.84
N LEU A 249 -12.28 3.87 -7.69
CA LEU A 249 -12.80 3.07 -8.81
C LEU A 249 -13.05 4.03 -9.99
N PRO A 250 -12.73 3.64 -11.24
CA PRO A 250 -13.05 4.44 -12.40
C PRO A 250 -14.52 4.86 -12.37
N ALA A 251 -14.80 6.09 -12.79
CA ALA A 251 -16.17 6.59 -12.80
C ALA A 251 -17.06 5.64 -13.58
N SER A 252 -18.24 5.34 -13.04
CA SER A 252 -19.19 4.50 -13.75
C SER A 252 -19.55 5.15 -15.09
N THR A 253 -19.64 4.32 -16.14
CA THR A 253 -19.94 4.82 -17.49
C THR A 253 -21.38 4.50 -17.84
N LEU A 254 -22.07 5.47 -18.48
CA LEU A 254 -23.40 5.24 -19.01
C LEU A 254 -23.28 4.56 -20.38
N ASP A 255 -23.86 3.37 -20.49
CA ASP A 255 -23.91 2.55 -21.70
C ASP A 255 -25.38 2.26 -22.03
N GLY A 256 -25.98 3.13 -22.85
CA GLY A 256 -27.41 3.08 -23.15
C GLY A 256 -28.27 3.35 -21.91
N THR A 257 -29.07 2.36 -21.50
CA THR A 257 -29.95 2.42 -20.32
C THR A 257 -29.29 1.85 -19.06
N LEU A 258 -28.05 1.38 -19.15
CA LEU A 258 -27.30 0.77 -18.06
C LEU A 258 -26.13 1.65 -17.65
N ILE A 259 -25.81 1.64 -16.37
CA ILE A 259 -24.57 2.18 -15.83
C ILE A 259 -23.62 1.01 -15.56
N ARG A 260 -22.41 1.07 -16.13
CA ARG A 260 -21.33 0.13 -15.85
C ARG A 260 -20.46 0.63 -14.72
N LEU A 261 -20.37 -0.18 -13.66
CA LEU A 261 -19.61 0.07 -12.45
C LEU A 261 -18.40 -0.86 -12.40
N PRO A 262 -17.17 -0.34 -12.33
CA PRO A 262 -15.99 -1.18 -12.09
C PRO A 262 -16.09 -1.95 -10.78
N LEU A 263 -15.81 -3.25 -10.84
CA LEU A 263 -15.79 -4.12 -9.67
C LEU A 263 -14.38 -4.19 -9.08
N TYR A 264 -14.32 -4.52 -7.78
CA TYR A 264 -13.08 -4.50 -7.00
C TYR A 264 -11.98 -5.43 -7.52
N CYS A 265 -12.33 -6.46 -8.29
CA CYS A 265 -11.33 -7.30 -8.97
C CYS A 265 -10.41 -6.53 -9.96
N GLY A 266 -10.77 -5.29 -10.32
CA GLY A 266 -9.97 -4.41 -11.18
C GLY A 266 -9.94 -4.82 -12.66
N LYS A 267 -10.70 -5.85 -13.04
CA LYS A 267 -10.75 -6.41 -14.40
C LYS A 267 -12.15 -6.47 -15.01
N HIS A 268 -13.19 -6.43 -14.19
CA HIS A 268 -14.56 -6.64 -14.62
C HIS A 268 -15.45 -5.51 -14.10
N GLU A 269 -16.61 -5.37 -14.73
CA GLU A 269 -17.61 -4.36 -14.42
C GLU A 269 -18.96 -5.06 -14.19
N ALA A 270 -19.77 -4.51 -13.29
CA ALA A 270 -21.18 -4.85 -13.17
C ALA A 270 -22.01 -3.79 -13.88
N ALA A 271 -23.17 -4.19 -14.40
CA ALA A 271 -24.12 -3.27 -15.01
C ALA A 271 -25.41 -3.22 -14.18
N TYR A 272 -25.96 -2.02 -14.00
CA TYR A 272 -27.26 -1.82 -13.35
C TYR A 272 -28.08 -0.75 -14.07
N PRO A 273 -29.41 -0.70 -13.92
CA PRO A 273 -30.26 0.26 -14.62
C PRO A 273 -29.96 1.70 -14.21
N ALA A 274 -29.73 2.57 -15.20
CA ALA A 274 -29.47 3.99 -14.96
C ALA A 274 -30.62 4.69 -14.23
N GLU A 275 -31.85 4.19 -14.41
CA GLU A 275 -33.05 4.68 -13.74
C GLU A 275 -32.94 4.63 -12.21
N LEU A 276 -32.23 3.65 -11.63
CA LEU A 276 -32.03 3.59 -10.17
C LEU A 276 -31.17 4.74 -9.66
N ALA A 277 -30.12 5.11 -10.39
CA ALA A 277 -29.29 6.27 -10.06
C ALA A 277 -30.09 7.58 -10.19
N TYR A 278 -30.89 7.72 -11.27
CA TYR A 278 -31.76 8.89 -11.45
C TYR A 278 -32.87 8.98 -10.41
N ALA A 279 -33.46 7.85 -10.01
CA ALA A 279 -34.45 7.78 -8.93
C ALA A 279 -33.84 8.20 -7.60
N THR A 280 -32.63 7.73 -7.29
CA THR A 280 -31.86 8.13 -6.10
C THR A 280 -31.63 9.63 -6.05
N GLN A 281 -31.17 10.23 -7.15
CA GLN A 281 -30.93 11.67 -7.21
C GLN A 281 -32.21 12.51 -7.08
N ARG A 282 -33.35 12.01 -7.58
CA ARG A 282 -34.63 12.73 -7.53
C ARG A 282 -35.35 12.62 -6.19
N THR A 283 -35.31 11.45 -5.58
CA THR A 283 -36.14 11.10 -4.42
C THR A 283 -35.36 11.06 -3.12
N GLY A 284 -34.04 10.90 -3.18
CA GLY A 284 -33.19 10.63 -2.02
C GLY A 284 -33.16 9.17 -1.58
N ARG A 285 -34.05 8.32 -2.14
CA ARG A 285 -34.13 6.90 -1.82
C ARG A 285 -32.91 6.14 -2.32
N HIS A 286 -32.58 5.06 -1.63
CA HIS A 286 -31.44 4.21 -1.99
C HIS A 286 -31.92 2.87 -2.53
N TYR A 287 -31.23 2.36 -3.55
CA TYR A 287 -31.52 1.05 -4.14
C TYR A 287 -30.30 0.14 -3.97
N THR A 288 -30.48 -0.96 -3.26
CA THR A 288 -29.43 -1.93 -2.97
C THR A 288 -29.65 -3.21 -3.79
N PHE A 289 -28.62 -3.73 -4.45
CA PHE A 289 -28.71 -4.92 -5.29
C PHE A 289 -27.46 -5.79 -5.22
N LEU A 290 -27.65 -7.06 -5.54
CA LEU A 290 -26.57 -8.05 -5.59
C LEU A 290 -26.04 -8.20 -7.02
N THR A 291 -24.72 -8.31 -7.16
CA THR A 291 -24.07 -8.61 -8.44
C THR A 291 -22.90 -9.57 -8.25
N GLY A 292 -22.54 -10.28 -9.31
CA GLY A 292 -21.40 -11.19 -9.36
C GLY A 292 -20.31 -10.73 -10.31
N CYS A 293 -19.20 -11.46 -10.30
CA CYS A 293 -18.08 -11.32 -11.23
C CYS A 293 -17.67 -12.71 -11.74
N GLU A 294 -16.89 -12.79 -12.83
CA GLU A 294 -16.26 -14.05 -13.25
C GLU A 294 -15.19 -14.54 -12.26
N CYS A 295 -14.71 -13.65 -11.39
CA CYS A 295 -13.95 -14.01 -10.20
C CYS A 295 -14.87 -14.68 -9.16
N PRO A 296 -14.34 -15.47 -8.21
CA PRO A 296 -15.15 -16.16 -7.20
C PRO A 296 -15.62 -15.18 -6.09
N PHE A 297 -16.23 -14.06 -6.48
CA PHE A 297 -16.68 -13.00 -5.58
C PHE A 297 -18.10 -12.53 -5.92
N GLY A 298 -18.93 -12.36 -4.89
CA GLY A 298 -20.21 -11.64 -4.93
C GLY A 298 -20.06 -10.22 -4.38
N TYR A 299 -21.02 -9.34 -4.69
CA TYR A 299 -21.01 -7.92 -4.32
C TYR A 299 -22.43 -7.43 -3.96
N ILE A 300 -22.52 -6.56 -2.95
CA ILE A 300 -23.70 -5.72 -2.66
C ILE A 300 -23.37 -4.28 -3.04
N ILE A 301 -24.19 -3.71 -3.90
CA ILE A 301 -24.05 -2.34 -4.39
C ILE A 301 -25.28 -1.54 -3.97
N ARG A 302 -25.09 -0.30 -3.53
CA ARG A 302 -26.16 0.63 -3.15
C ARG A 302 -26.04 1.94 -3.89
N THR A 303 -27.12 2.43 -4.46
CA THR A 303 -27.14 3.76 -5.10
C THR A 303 -27.17 4.87 -4.06
N GLU A 304 -26.40 5.93 -4.31
CA GLU A 304 -26.34 7.16 -3.51
C GLU A 304 -26.33 8.38 -4.45
N ALA A 305 -26.45 9.58 -3.88
CA ALA A 305 -26.62 10.81 -4.66
C ALA A 305 -25.47 11.10 -5.63
N ASP A 306 -24.26 10.68 -5.27
CA ASP A 306 -23.02 10.85 -6.04
C ASP A 306 -22.63 9.64 -6.89
N GLY A 307 -23.38 8.53 -6.83
CA GLY A 307 -23.13 7.32 -7.62
C GLY A 307 -23.53 6.04 -6.91
N ALA A 308 -23.22 4.89 -7.51
CA ALA A 308 -23.43 3.59 -6.87
C ALA A 308 -22.16 3.16 -6.14
N HIS A 309 -22.31 2.76 -4.88
CA HIS A 309 -21.21 2.40 -4.00
C HIS A 309 -21.30 0.95 -3.59
N MET A 310 -20.16 0.28 -3.62
CA MET A 310 -20.04 -1.07 -3.09
C MET A 310 -20.11 -1.04 -1.57
N LYS A 311 -21.08 -1.76 -1.01
CA LYS A 311 -21.27 -1.88 0.44
C LYS A 311 -20.63 -3.13 1.01
N ARG A 312 -20.65 -4.23 0.25
CA ARG A 312 -20.08 -5.53 0.63
C ARG A 312 -19.54 -6.28 -0.57
N TRP A 313 -18.52 -7.11 -0.36
CA TRP A 313 -18.04 -8.07 -1.36
C TRP A 313 -17.35 -9.25 -0.67
N GLY A 314 -17.18 -10.37 -1.36
CA GLY A 314 -16.50 -11.55 -0.80
C GLY A 314 -17.05 -12.85 -1.34
N ASP A 315 -17.00 -13.91 -0.53
CA ASP A 315 -17.58 -15.22 -0.89
C ASP A 315 -19.05 -15.06 -1.32
N PRO A 316 -19.47 -15.57 -2.49
CA PRO A 316 -20.82 -15.35 -3.02
C PRO A 316 -21.94 -15.76 -2.04
N ALA A 317 -21.80 -16.90 -1.36
CA ALA A 317 -22.83 -17.37 -0.44
C ALA A 317 -22.93 -16.48 0.81
N ALA A 318 -21.78 -16.04 1.34
CA ALA A 318 -21.74 -15.12 2.48
C ALA A 318 -22.25 -13.71 2.12
N VAL A 319 -22.15 -13.31 0.85
CA VAL A 319 -22.67 -12.04 0.34
C VAL A 319 -24.18 -12.12 0.12
N GLU A 320 -24.67 -13.22 -0.43
CA GLU A 320 -26.10 -13.47 -0.65
C GLU A 320 -26.88 -13.49 0.67
N ALA A 321 -26.40 -14.23 1.67
CA ALA A 321 -27.01 -14.24 3.01
C ALA A 321 -27.08 -12.84 3.64
N ALA A 322 -26.05 -12.01 3.42
CA ALA A 322 -26.04 -10.64 3.92
C ALA A 322 -26.99 -9.70 3.16
N TYR A 323 -27.21 -9.97 1.88
CA TYR A 323 -28.19 -9.23 1.09
C TYR A 323 -29.62 -9.58 1.51
N GLU A 324 -29.91 -10.85 1.84
CA GLU A 324 -31.22 -11.26 2.37
C GLU A 324 -31.58 -10.49 3.66
N GLU A 325 -30.62 -10.32 4.56
CA GLU A 325 -30.77 -9.54 5.80
C GLU A 325 -30.72 -8.02 5.60
N TRP A 326 -30.40 -7.54 4.40
CA TRP A 326 -30.27 -6.10 4.11
C TRP A 326 -31.61 -5.37 4.25
N PRO A 327 -31.65 -4.17 4.87
CA PRO A 327 -32.88 -3.39 4.99
C PRO A 327 -33.44 -2.94 3.64
N GLY A 328 -34.76 -2.75 3.58
CA GLY A 328 -35.48 -2.25 2.39
C GLY A 328 -36.57 -3.20 1.91
N GLU A 329 -37.46 -2.69 1.07
CA GLU A 329 -38.55 -3.46 0.45
C GLU A 329 -38.09 -4.00 -0.91
N GLU A 330 -38.45 -5.25 -1.23
CA GLU A 330 -38.15 -5.84 -2.54
C GLU A 330 -38.80 -5.04 -3.66
N PHE A 331 -37.99 -4.60 -4.61
CA PHE A 331 -38.35 -3.74 -5.72
C PHE A 331 -37.82 -4.31 -7.02
N VAL A 332 -38.61 -4.20 -8.10
CA VAL A 332 -38.26 -4.77 -9.40
C VAL A 332 -38.41 -3.72 -10.47
N VAL A 333 -37.33 -3.52 -11.24
CA VAL A 333 -37.30 -2.63 -12.41
C VAL A 333 -37.35 -3.45 -13.67
N SER A 334 -38.21 -3.07 -14.61
CA SER A 334 -38.22 -3.65 -15.95
C SER A 334 -37.07 -3.06 -16.78
N VAL A 335 -36.23 -3.93 -17.33
CA VAL A 335 -35.13 -3.55 -18.22
C VAL A 335 -35.36 -4.13 -19.60
N GLU A 336 -34.66 -3.59 -20.60
CA GLU A 336 -34.86 -3.91 -22.03
C GLU A 336 -34.78 -5.42 -22.34
N HIS A 337 -34.08 -6.21 -21.51
CA HIS A 337 -33.91 -7.65 -21.64
C HIS A 337 -34.31 -8.47 -20.39
N GLY A 338 -35.22 -7.98 -19.55
CA GLY A 338 -35.70 -8.75 -18.39
C GLY A 338 -36.15 -7.90 -17.21
N ILE A 339 -35.97 -8.44 -16.01
CA ILE A 339 -36.24 -7.76 -14.74
C ILE A 339 -34.97 -7.64 -13.92
N PHE A 340 -34.82 -6.52 -13.22
CA PHE A 340 -33.73 -6.25 -12.30
C PHE A 340 -34.29 -6.12 -10.89
N SER A 341 -33.89 -7.03 -10.00
CA SER A 341 -34.33 -7.04 -8.61
C SER A 341 -33.37 -6.27 -7.72
N CYS A 342 -33.90 -5.44 -6.84
CA CYS A 342 -33.16 -4.69 -5.82
C CYS A 342 -34.06 -4.48 -4.58
N LYS A 343 -33.48 -3.94 -3.51
CA LYS A 343 -34.22 -3.46 -2.34
C LYS A 343 -34.26 -1.94 -2.35
N GLU A 344 -35.45 -1.35 -2.17
CA GLU A 344 -35.66 0.08 -2.01
C GLU A 344 -35.61 0.45 -0.52
N GLU A 345 -34.80 1.45 -0.17
CA GLU A 345 -34.67 2.04 1.15
C GLU A 345 -35.10 3.51 1.11
N ASP A 346 -35.83 3.98 2.14
CA ASP A 346 -36.27 5.38 2.27
C ASP A 346 -35.13 6.37 2.60
#